data_AF-A0A9D3W6K6-F1
#
_entry.id   AF-A0A9D3W6K6-F1
#
_cell.length_a   1.000
_cell.length_b   1.000
_cell.length_c   1.000
_cell.angle_alpha   90.00
_cell.angle_beta   90.00
_cell.angle_gamma   90.00
#
_symmetry.space_group_name_H-M   'P 1'
#
loop_
_entity.id
_entity.type
_entity.pdbx_description
1 polymer ?
#
loop_
_entity_poly.entity_id
_entity_poly.type
_entity_poly.pdbx_seq_one_letter_code
_entity_poly.pdbx_strand_id
1 'polypeptide(L)'
;MMQDYPKTLPPTARVGFTVMDKWLAYAPVKNNPEDASKVPKGNPYHSATSGEMAIYRANSLILVKAGVQVEGPVQQVFNGQEVEVWPRITWKPKWGLTFSEIKSKVRHSCSVSQRSTMVLKGRDIFLEDLSLDGALIINSIDGAEVKVGGSIQNKGWLLERIDYNDTSSPEELRIRGFKINKLEQLEQTYSEPGKFILKLQC
;
A
#
# COMPACT_ATOMS: atom_id res chain seq x y z
N MET A 1 22.55 -23.92 5.49
CA MET A 1 21.72 -22.80 4.96
C MET A 1 22.51 -21.50 5.07
N MET A 2 22.15 -20.43 4.34
CA MET A 2 22.90 -19.16 4.37
C MET A 2 23.00 -18.54 5.78
N GLN A 3 21.99 -18.75 6.63
CA GLN A 3 21.99 -18.28 8.03
C GLN A 3 22.92 -19.05 8.97
N ASP A 4 23.59 -20.12 8.53
CA ASP A 4 24.55 -20.87 9.35
C ASP A 4 25.94 -20.20 9.41
N TYR A 5 26.19 -19.18 8.58
CA TYR A 5 27.45 -18.44 8.55
C TYR A 5 27.95 -17.99 9.94
N PRO A 6 27.12 -17.47 10.86
CA PRO A 6 27.60 -17.07 12.19
C PRO A 6 28.28 -18.19 12.98
N LYS A 7 28.04 -19.47 12.66
CA LYS A 7 28.70 -20.62 13.30
C LYS A 7 30.17 -20.77 12.93
N THR A 8 30.62 -20.14 11.85
CA THR A 8 32.03 -20.17 11.41
C THR A 8 32.85 -19.02 11.97
N LEU A 9 32.22 -18.07 12.66
CA LEU A 9 32.89 -16.91 13.24
C LEU A 9 33.66 -17.29 14.51
N PRO A 10 34.81 -16.64 14.79
CA PRO A 10 35.56 -16.90 16.02
C PRO A 10 34.73 -16.51 17.26
N PRO A 11 35.02 -17.08 18.45
CA PRO A 11 34.30 -16.74 19.69
C PRO A 11 34.34 -15.24 20.07
N THR A 12 35.30 -14.49 19.52
CA THR A 12 35.45 -13.03 19.71
C THR A 12 34.56 -12.20 18.80
N ALA A 13 33.88 -12.81 17.83
CA ALA A 13 32.98 -12.11 16.92
C ALA A 13 31.71 -11.66 17.65
N ARG A 14 31.25 -10.44 17.34
CA ARG A 14 30.00 -9.89 17.88
C ARG A 14 28.84 -10.23 16.94
N VAL A 15 27.98 -11.15 17.38
CA VAL A 15 26.77 -11.56 16.65
C VAL A 15 25.55 -11.14 17.48
N GLY A 16 24.56 -10.55 16.84
CA GLY A 16 23.33 -10.10 17.49
C GLY A 16 22.13 -10.18 16.55
N PHE A 17 20.98 -9.72 17.02
CA PHE A 17 19.74 -9.67 16.24
C PHE A 17 18.99 -8.36 16.52
N THR A 18 18.21 -7.93 15.54
CA THR A 18 17.29 -6.79 15.64
C THR A 18 15.87 -7.30 15.53
N VAL A 19 15.01 -6.95 16.48
CA VAL A 19 13.58 -7.27 16.43
C VAL A 19 12.85 -6.09 15.83
N MET A 20 11.99 -6.37 14.86
CA MET A 20 11.16 -5.37 14.18
C MET A 20 9.70 -5.80 14.19
N ASP A 21 8.80 -4.82 14.15
CA ASP A 21 7.38 -5.10 14.01
C ASP A 21 7.06 -5.79 12.68
N LYS A 22 6.22 -6.82 12.74
CA LYS A 22 5.85 -7.63 11.58
C LYS A 22 5.21 -6.82 10.46
N TRP A 23 4.41 -5.80 10.80
CA TRP A 23 3.67 -4.98 9.82
C TRP A 23 4.60 -4.22 8.86
N LEU A 24 5.85 -3.99 9.25
CA LEU A 24 6.87 -3.30 8.44
C LEU A 24 7.92 -4.26 7.89
N ALA A 25 8.28 -5.31 8.64
CA ALA A 25 9.48 -6.09 8.37
C ALA A 25 9.27 -7.47 7.74
N TYR A 26 8.05 -8.02 7.77
CA TYR A 26 7.85 -9.42 7.35
C TYR A 26 6.49 -9.69 6.66
N ALA A 27 6.53 -9.76 5.33
CA ALA A 27 5.37 -10.09 4.49
C ALA A 27 5.76 -10.98 3.29
N PRO A 28 6.26 -12.21 3.52
CA PRO A 28 6.63 -13.10 2.42
C PRO A 28 5.40 -13.62 1.67
N VAL A 29 5.58 -13.86 0.38
CA VAL A 29 4.63 -14.57 -0.49
C VAL A 29 5.25 -15.92 -0.85
N LYS A 30 4.83 -16.97 -0.17
CA LYS A 30 5.40 -18.33 -0.29
C LYS A 30 4.37 -19.44 -0.36
N ASN A 31 3.15 -19.21 0.13
CA ASN A 31 2.08 -20.19 0.11
C ASN A 31 1.17 -19.93 -1.10
N ASN A 32 0.76 -21.00 -1.77
CA ASN A 32 -0.29 -20.96 -2.78
C ASN A 32 -1.67 -20.71 -2.11
N PRO A 33 -2.73 -20.39 -2.87
CA PRO A 33 -4.05 -20.12 -2.29
C PRO A 33 -4.64 -21.29 -1.49
N GLU A 34 -4.44 -22.52 -1.95
CA GLU A 34 -5.00 -23.71 -1.31
C GLU A 34 -4.39 -23.94 0.09
N ASP A 35 -3.06 -23.91 0.20
CA ASP A 35 -2.36 -24.09 1.47
C ASP A 35 -2.59 -22.91 2.41
N ALA A 36 -2.66 -21.69 1.86
CA ALA A 36 -2.99 -20.50 2.64
C ALA A 36 -4.40 -20.59 3.25
N SER A 37 -5.38 -21.14 2.54
CA SER A 37 -6.75 -21.30 3.06
C SER A 37 -6.84 -22.23 4.28
N LYS A 38 -5.87 -23.14 4.42
CA LYS A 38 -5.79 -24.12 5.52
C LYS A 38 -5.03 -23.58 6.74
N VAL A 39 -4.42 -22.40 6.66
CA VAL A 39 -3.70 -21.79 7.78
C VAL A 39 -4.70 -21.44 8.89
N PRO A 40 -4.46 -21.87 10.15
CA PRO A 40 -5.36 -21.56 11.25
C PRO A 40 -5.55 -20.05 11.46
N LYS A 41 -6.77 -19.64 11.83
CA LYS A 41 -7.09 -18.24 12.10
C LYS A 41 -6.12 -17.66 13.15
N GLY A 42 -5.62 -16.46 12.87
CA GLY A 42 -4.62 -15.77 13.70
C GLY A 42 -3.17 -16.02 13.28
N ASN A 43 -2.90 -17.05 12.47
CA ASN A 43 -1.60 -17.26 11.87
C ASN A 43 -1.47 -16.51 10.53
N PRO A 44 -0.26 -16.05 10.16
CA PRO A 44 -0.05 -15.34 8.91
C PRO A 44 -0.12 -16.28 7.70
N TYR A 45 -0.95 -15.92 6.72
CA TYR A 45 -1.19 -16.72 5.51
C TYR A 45 0.02 -16.84 4.59
N HIS A 46 0.85 -15.81 4.50
CA HIS A 46 2.04 -15.75 3.64
C HIS A 46 1.77 -16.10 2.17
N SER A 47 0.62 -15.66 1.66
CA SER A 47 0.15 -15.78 0.28
C SER A 47 0.27 -14.45 -0.48
N ALA A 48 0.00 -14.47 -1.78
CA ALA A 48 -0.07 -13.25 -2.60
C ALA A 48 -1.12 -12.26 -2.07
N THR A 49 -2.29 -12.75 -1.63
CA THR A 49 -3.33 -11.93 -0.98
C THR A 49 -2.78 -11.20 0.23
N SER A 50 -2.17 -11.94 1.17
CA SER A 50 -1.67 -11.35 2.43
C SER A 50 -0.47 -10.43 2.21
N GLY A 51 0.38 -10.72 1.22
CA GLY A 51 1.50 -9.87 0.85
C GLY A 51 1.04 -8.52 0.31
N GLU A 52 0.04 -8.51 -0.58
CA GLU A 52 -0.53 -7.26 -1.11
C GLU A 52 -1.21 -6.44 0.00
N MET A 53 -2.00 -7.08 0.88
CA MET A 53 -2.62 -6.40 2.02
C MET A 53 -1.60 -5.82 3.01
N ALA A 54 -0.45 -6.49 3.20
CA ALA A 54 0.61 -5.98 4.07
C ALA A 54 1.20 -4.66 3.55
N ILE A 55 1.30 -4.47 2.23
CA ILE A 55 1.75 -3.20 1.65
C ILE A 55 0.73 -2.08 1.91
N TYR A 56 -0.55 -2.34 1.67
CA TYR A 56 -1.61 -1.36 1.96
C TYR A 56 -1.66 -0.98 3.44
N ARG A 57 -1.52 -1.97 4.33
CA ARG A 57 -1.41 -1.75 5.77
C ARG A 57 -0.18 -0.89 6.12
N ALA A 58 1.00 -1.26 5.63
CA ALA A 58 2.24 -0.55 5.95
C ALA A 58 2.16 0.92 5.52
N ASN A 59 1.73 1.18 4.29
CA ASN A 59 1.60 2.53 3.77
C ASN A 59 0.56 3.35 4.54
N SER A 60 -0.57 2.75 4.89
CA SER A 60 -1.60 3.40 5.72
C SER A 60 -1.05 3.75 7.11
N LEU A 61 -0.39 2.82 7.80
CA LEU A 61 0.18 3.05 9.13
C LEU A 61 1.30 4.11 9.10
N ILE A 62 2.11 4.15 8.05
CA ILE A 62 3.12 5.19 7.86
C ILE A 62 2.47 6.58 7.73
N LEU A 63 1.39 6.71 6.95
CA LEU A 63 0.66 7.96 6.83
C LEU A 63 -0.05 8.36 8.12
N VAL A 64 -0.62 7.41 8.86
CA VAL A 64 -1.16 7.65 10.20
C VAL A 64 -0.08 8.22 11.12
N LYS A 65 1.12 7.63 11.13
CA LYS A 65 2.26 8.16 11.89
C LYS A 65 2.72 9.56 11.40
N ALA A 66 2.51 9.87 10.12
CA ALA A 66 2.79 11.19 9.55
C ALA A 66 1.71 12.24 9.88
N GLY A 67 0.60 11.85 10.51
CA GLY A 67 -0.49 12.75 10.93
C GLY A 67 -1.73 12.73 10.02
N VAL A 68 -1.80 11.82 9.04
CA VAL A 68 -2.99 11.64 8.19
C VAL A 68 -4.05 10.84 8.94
N GLN A 69 -5.30 11.26 8.86
CA GLN A 69 -6.45 10.47 9.33
C GLN A 69 -6.79 9.41 8.29
N VAL A 70 -6.37 8.17 8.50
CA VAL A 70 -6.68 7.05 7.61
C VAL A 70 -7.71 6.16 8.31
N GLU A 71 -8.86 5.94 7.66
CA GLU A 71 -9.86 5.02 8.21
C GLU A 71 -9.33 3.59 8.30
N GLY A 72 -9.80 2.87 9.32
CA GLY A 72 -9.34 1.52 9.65
C GLY A 72 -9.73 0.47 8.58
N PRO A 73 -9.13 -0.73 8.66
CA PRO A 73 -9.40 -1.79 7.69
C PRO A 73 -10.79 -2.41 7.88
N VAL A 74 -11.26 -3.08 6.82
CA VAL A 74 -12.42 -3.99 6.89
C VAL A 74 -11.97 -5.42 6.66
N GLN A 75 -12.64 -6.38 7.28
CA GLN A 75 -12.39 -7.80 7.06
C GLN A 75 -13.00 -8.23 5.73
N GLN A 76 -12.23 -8.92 4.90
CA GLN A 76 -12.72 -9.57 3.68
C GLN A 76 -12.12 -10.97 3.54
N VAL A 77 -12.78 -11.81 2.73
CA VAL A 77 -12.31 -13.15 2.42
C VAL A 77 -11.95 -13.25 0.94
N PHE A 78 -10.73 -13.71 0.65
CA PHE A 78 -10.24 -14.01 -0.69
C PHE A 78 -9.62 -15.40 -0.69
N ASN A 79 -10.05 -16.30 -1.60
CA ASN A 79 -9.57 -17.69 -1.64
C ASN A 79 -9.57 -18.38 -0.25
N GLY A 80 -10.63 -18.17 0.54
CA GLY A 80 -10.76 -18.72 1.89
C GLY A 80 -9.90 -18.07 2.99
N GLN A 81 -9.14 -17.01 2.67
CA GLN A 81 -8.29 -16.30 3.62
C GLN A 81 -8.98 -15.04 4.12
N GLU A 82 -9.19 -14.92 5.44
CA GLU A 82 -9.78 -13.74 6.10
C GLU A 82 -8.70 -12.69 6.37
N VAL A 83 -8.72 -11.58 5.65
CA VAL A 83 -7.69 -10.54 5.69
C VAL A 83 -8.25 -9.15 5.97
N GLU A 84 -7.43 -8.33 6.64
CA GLU A 84 -7.67 -6.90 6.80
C GLU A 84 -7.37 -6.14 5.50
N VAL A 85 -8.40 -5.52 4.92
CA VAL A 85 -8.30 -4.67 3.74
C VAL A 85 -8.26 -3.21 4.17
N TRP A 86 -7.05 -2.65 4.18
CA TRP A 86 -6.79 -1.23 4.38
C TRP A 86 -7.06 -0.43 3.10
N PRO A 87 -7.17 0.92 3.17
CA PRO A 87 -7.13 1.78 1.98
C PRO A 87 -5.97 1.41 1.05
N ARG A 88 -6.20 1.42 -0.26
CA ARG A 88 -5.20 0.96 -1.24
C ARG A 88 -4.26 2.11 -1.58
N ILE A 89 -3.37 2.40 -0.63
CA ILE A 89 -2.40 3.47 -0.72
C ILE A 89 -1.07 2.88 -1.18
N THR A 90 -0.52 3.41 -2.27
CA THR A 90 0.79 3.04 -2.79
C THR A 90 1.51 4.24 -3.36
N TRP A 91 2.84 4.19 -3.37
CA TRP A 91 3.67 5.19 -4.02
C TRP A 91 4.92 4.57 -4.62
N LYS A 92 5.51 5.24 -5.60
CA LYS A 92 6.83 4.87 -6.11
C LYS A 92 7.89 5.19 -5.04
N PRO A 93 8.97 4.40 -4.94
CA PRO A 93 10.07 4.67 -4.01
C PRO A 93 10.62 6.11 -4.12
N LYS A 94 10.61 6.70 -5.32
CA LYS A 94 11.03 8.10 -5.53
C LYS A 94 10.20 9.15 -4.78
N TRP A 95 8.98 8.82 -4.36
CA TRP A 95 8.16 9.69 -3.52
C TRP A 95 8.63 9.69 -2.06
N GLY A 96 9.13 8.56 -1.55
CA GLY A 96 9.63 8.49 -0.19
C GLY A 96 10.16 7.10 0.14
N LEU A 97 11.41 7.05 0.59
CA LEU A 97 12.09 5.86 1.11
C LEU A 97 12.11 5.86 2.64
N THR A 98 12.17 7.05 3.24
CA THR A 98 12.26 7.23 4.71
C THR A 98 11.01 7.87 5.28
N PHE A 99 10.75 7.62 6.57
CA PHE A 99 9.66 8.28 7.26
C PHE A 99 9.80 9.81 7.28
N SER A 100 11.02 10.35 7.40
CA SER A 100 11.27 11.79 7.34
C SER A 100 10.88 12.40 5.99
N GLU A 101 11.18 11.73 4.88
CA GLU A 101 10.76 12.19 3.54
C GLU A 101 9.24 12.20 3.42
N ILE A 102 8.59 11.11 3.83
CA ILE A 102 7.13 10.99 3.77
C ILE A 102 6.47 12.08 4.65
N LYS A 103 6.93 12.24 5.89
CA LYS A 103 6.41 13.25 6.82
C LYS A 103 6.60 14.67 6.29
N SER A 104 7.70 14.96 5.59
CA SER A 104 7.94 16.29 5.00
C SER A 104 6.96 16.65 3.86
N LYS A 105 6.33 15.63 3.27
CA LYS A 105 5.39 15.74 2.13
C LYS A 105 3.92 15.71 2.53
N VAL A 106 3.64 15.56 3.82
CA VAL A 106 2.28 15.64 4.38
C VAL A 106 2.19 16.88 5.24
N ARG A 107 1.22 17.76 4.96
CA ARG A 107 1.01 18.99 5.72
C ARG A 107 -0.46 19.17 6.05
N HIS A 108 -0.70 19.86 7.17
CA HIS A 108 -2.03 20.22 7.63
C HIS A 108 -2.96 18.99 7.80
N SER A 109 -4.26 19.13 7.58
CA SER A 109 -5.24 18.08 7.88
C SER A 109 -5.55 17.26 6.64
N CYS A 110 -4.97 16.06 6.56
CA CYS A 110 -5.27 15.10 5.49
C CYS A 110 -6.12 13.93 6.02
N SER A 111 -7.07 13.45 5.22
CA SER A 111 -7.89 12.28 5.50
C SER A 111 -8.08 11.37 4.28
N VAL A 112 -8.19 10.07 4.53
CA VAL A 112 -8.39 9.03 3.51
C VAL A 112 -9.43 8.03 4.00
N SER A 113 -10.55 7.90 3.28
CA SER A 113 -11.61 6.95 3.60
C SER A 113 -11.18 5.49 3.40
N GLN A 114 -11.86 4.56 4.05
CA GLN A 114 -11.56 3.13 4.03
C GLN A 114 -11.56 2.58 2.59
N ARG A 115 -12.54 3.04 1.81
CA ARG A 115 -12.74 2.63 0.43
C ARG A 115 -11.83 3.33 -0.57
N SER A 116 -10.90 4.17 -0.14
CA SER A 116 -10.07 4.95 -1.06
C SER A 116 -8.88 4.20 -1.65
N THR A 117 -8.47 4.65 -2.84
CA THR A 117 -7.22 4.29 -3.50
C THR A 117 -6.39 5.55 -3.70
N MET A 118 -5.11 5.53 -3.34
CA MET A 118 -4.18 6.63 -3.62
C MET A 118 -2.89 6.09 -4.24
N VAL A 119 -2.50 6.63 -5.39
CA VAL A 119 -1.30 6.21 -6.12
C VAL A 119 -0.43 7.43 -6.45
N LEU A 120 0.75 7.50 -5.83
CA LEU A 120 1.68 8.63 -6.02
C LEU A 120 2.91 8.21 -6.83
N LYS A 121 3.09 8.81 -8.02
CA LYS A 121 4.15 8.48 -8.98
C LYS A 121 4.94 9.73 -9.35
N GLY A 122 5.61 10.32 -8.37
CA GLY A 122 6.39 11.54 -8.52
C GLY A 122 7.26 11.78 -7.30
N ARG A 123 8.37 12.51 -7.46
CA ARG A 123 9.24 12.83 -6.32
C ARG A 123 8.60 13.89 -5.44
N ASP A 124 8.19 15.00 -6.05
CA ASP A 124 7.81 16.23 -5.36
C ASP A 124 6.28 16.42 -5.32
N ILE A 125 5.57 15.39 -4.86
CA ILE A 125 4.11 15.46 -4.62
C ILE A 125 3.88 15.72 -3.13
N PHE A 126 3.15 16.77 -2.80
CA PHE A 126 2.85 17.22 -1.44
C PHE A 126 1.34 17.11 -1.18
N LEU A 127 0.96 16.43 -0.12
CA LEU A 127 -0.43 16.32 0.33
C LEU A 127 -0.70 17.43 1.35
N GLU A 128 -1.61 18.37 1.03
CA GLU A 128 -1.95 19.51 1.87
C GLU A 128 -3.48 19.67 1.90
N ASP A 129 -4.10 19.54 3.08
CA ASP A 129 -5.56 19.66 3.25
C ASP A 129 -6.38 18.75 2.32
N LEU A 130 -5.93 17.50 2.15
CA LEU A 130 -6.57 16.51 1.29
C LEU A 130 -7.68 15.75 2.05
N SER A 131 -8.87 15.67 1.48
CA SER A 131 -9.93 14.75 1.91
C SER A 131 -10.27 13.81 0.77
N LEU A 132 -9.81 12.56 0.85
CA LEU A 132 -10.00 11.56 -0.21
C LEU A 132 -11.08 10.55 0.16
N ASP A 133 -12.13 10.49 -0.66
CA ASP A 133 -13.13 9.42 -0.66
C ASP A 133 -13.36 8.88 -2.10
N GLY A 134 -12.42 8.08 -2.58
CA GLY A 134 -12.43 7.56 -3.94
C GLY A 134 -11.05 7.15 -4.40
N ALA A 135 -10.78 7.23 -5.71
CA ALA A 135 -9.48 6.94 -6.29
C ALA A 135 -8.79 8.21 -6.79
N LEU A 136 -7.53 8.38 -6.40
CA LEU A 136 -6.64 9.46 -6.81
C LEU A 136 -5.30 8.90 -7.32
N ILE A 137 -4.91 9.30 -8.52
CA ILE A 137 -3.60 8.96 -9.10
C ILE A 137 -2.90 10.25 -9.53
N ILE A 138 -1.68 10.44 -9.05
CA ILE A 138 -0.83 11.58 -9.44
C ILE A 138 0.43 11.04 -10.08
N ASN A 139 0.63 11.37 -11.36
CA ASN A 139 1.85 11.11 -12.10
C ASN A 139 2.60 12.43 -12.26
N SER A 140 3.87 12.49 -11.86
CA SER A 140 4.72 13.64 -12.15
C SER A 140 6.13 13.24 -12.52
N ILE A 141 6.69 13.98 -13.48
CA ILE A 141 8.10 13.87 -13.85
C ILE A 141 8.99 14.53 -12.78
N ASP A 142 10.30 14.33 -12.89
CA ASP A 142 11.24 15.02 -12.03
C ASP A 142 11.28 16.52 -12.42
N GLY A 143 11.32 17.41 -11.42
CA GLY A 143 11.21 18.86 -11.62
C GLY A 143 9.77 19.41 -11.59
N ALA A 144 8.75 18.54 -11.49
CA ALA A 144 7.37 18.94 -11.25
C ALA A 144 7.02 18.83 -9.75
N GLU A 145 6.85 19.97 -9.10
CA GLU A 145 6.35 20.10 -7.72
C GLU A 145 4.82 20.20 -7.76
N VAL A 146 4.12 19.25 -7.15
CA VAL A 146 2.66 19.15 -7.21
C VAL A 146 2.09 19.18 -5.80
N LYS A 147 1.31 20.21 -5.48
CA LYS A 147 0.52 20.26 -4.25
C LYS A 147 -0.87 19.71 -4.50
N VAL A 148 -1.30 18.79 -3.66
CA VAL A 148 -2.55 18.04 -3.82
C VAL A 148 -3.40 18.22 -2.57
N GLY A 149 -4.58 18.78 -2.74
CA GLY A 149 -5.50 19.12 -1.64
C GLY A 149 -6.95 19.25 -2.09
N GLY A 150 -7.81 19.62 -1.14
CA GLY A 150 -9.25 19.73 -1.34
C GLY A 150 -10.00 18.40 -1.17
N SER A 151 -11.30 18.41 -1.45
CA SER A 151 -12.16 17.24 -1.35
C SER A 151 -12.23 16.51 -2.69
N ILE A 152 -11.86 15.23 -2.70
CA ILE A 152 -11.93 14.37 -3.88
C ILE A 152 -12.89 13.22 -3.57
N GLN A 153 -14.05 13.22 -4.22
CA GLN A 153 -15.06 12.18 -4.09
C GLN A 153 -15.37 11.57 -5.45
N ASN A 154 -15.29 10.24 -5.57
CA ASN A 154 -15.65 9.51 -6.78
C ASN A 154 -15.96 8.04 -6.47
N LYS A 155 -16.49 7.29 -7.46
CA LYS A 155 -16.85 5.87 -7.30
C LYS A 155 -15.67 4.94 -7.01
N GLY A 156 -14.44 5.42 -7.15
CA GLY A 156 -13.23 4.73 -6.72
C GLY A 156 -13.06 3.36 -7.38
N TRP A 157 -12.34 2.47 -6.70
CA TRP A 157 -12.04 1.13 -7.19
C TRP A 157 -12.63 0.08 -6.25
N LEU A 158 -13.05 -1.06 -6.81
CA LEU A 158 -13.55 -2.22 -6.08
C LEU A 158 -12.60 -3.41 -6.22
N LEU A 159 -12.55 -4.24 -5.19
CA LEU A 159 -11.90 -5.55 -5.24
C LEU A 159 -12.96 -6.60 -5.56
N GLU A 160 -12.94 -7.11 -6.79
CA GLU A 160 -13.82 -8.20 -7.22
C GLU A 160 -13.13 -9.53 -7.00
N ARG A 161 -13.78 -10.42 -6.24
CA ARG A 161 -13.21 -11.73 -5.90
C ARG A 161 -13.01 -12.58 -7.14
N ILE A 162 -11.90 -13.32 -7.16
CA ILE A 162 -11.57 -14.31 -8.18
C ILE A 162 -11.24 -15.62 -7.46
N ASP A 163 -11.79 -16.72 -7.96
CA ASP A 163 -11.44 -18.06 -7.50
C ASP A 163 -10.09 -18.48 -8.10
N TYR A 164 -9.21 -19.08 -7.31
CA TYR A 164 -7.91 -19.51 -7.82
C TYR A 164 -7.98 -20.61 -8.90
N ASN A 165 -9.11 -21.32 -9.00
CA ASN A 165 -9.40 -22.32 -10.03
C ASN A 165 -10.00 -21.73 -11.31
N ASP A 166 -10.36 -20.43 -11.33
CA ASP A 166 -10.93 -19.79 -12.52
C ASP A 166 -9.89 -19.57 -13.61
N THR A 167 -9.70 -20.58 -14.48
CA THR A 167 -8.70 -20.55 -15.56
C THR A 167 -8.96 -19.49 -16.65
N SER A 168 -10.10 -18.79 -16.62
CA SER A 168 -10.33 -17.65 -17.51
C SER A 168 -9.53 -16.40 -17.09
N SER A 169 -9.11 -16.35 -15.83
CA SER A 169 -8.31 -15.27 -15.25
C SER A 169 -6.81 -15.60 -15.27
N PRO A 170 -5.92 -14.61 -15.55
CA PRO A 170 -4.48 -14.77 -15.41
C PRO A 170 -4.05 -15.26 -14.03
N GLU A 171 -2.95 -16.01 -13.97
CA GLU A 171 -2.45 -16.64 -12.74
C GLU A 171 -2.24 -15.62 -11.61
N GLU A 172 -1.68 -14.45 -11.91
CA GLU A 172 -1.42 -13.40 -10.93
C GLU A 172 -2.69 -12.86 -10.27
N LEU A 173 -3.85 -12.97 -10.92
CA LEU A 173 -5.15 -12.61 -10.37
C LEU A 173 -5.75 -13.78 -9.57
N ARG A 174 -5.62 -14.99 -10.09
CA ARG A 174 -6.05 -16.23 -9.41
C ARG A 174 -5.35 -16.40 -8.06
N ILE A 175 -4.03 -16.26 -8.01
CA ILE A 175 -3.25 -16.48 -6.78
C ILE A 175 -3.47 -15.38 -5.73
N ARG A 176 -3.80 -14.15 -6.15
CA ARG A 176 -4.14 -13.06 -5.21
C ARG A 176 -5.59 -13.10 -4.75
N GLY A 177 -6.47 -13.75 -5.50
CA GLY A 177 -7.87 -13.98 -5.16
C GLY A 177 -8.83 -12.83 -5.46
N PHE A 178 -8.38 -11.82 -6.22
CA PHE A 178 -9.22 -10.72 -6.66
C PHE A 178 -8.64 -9.99 -7.88
N LYS A 179 -9.50 -9.27 -8.59
CA LYS A 179 -9.14 -8.23 -9.56
C LYS A 179 -9.61 -6.87 -9.07
N ILE A 180 -8.94 -5.83 -9.53
CA ILE A 180 -9.32 -4.45 -9.24
C ILE A 180 -10.23 -3.96 -10.37
N ASN A 181 -11.49 -3.69 -10.05
CA ASN A 181 -12.41 -3.00 -10.96
C ASN A 181 -12.35 -1.49 -10.72
N LYS A 182 -11.94 -0.73 -11.73
CA LYS A 182 -11.74 0.73 -11.66
C LYS A 182 -13.01 1.45 -12.12
N LEU A 183 -13.94 1.70 -11.20
CA LEU A 183 -15.21 2.34 -11.55
C LEU A 183 -15.03 3.81 -11.92
N GLU A 184 -14.22 4.54 -11.15
CA GLU A 184 -13.90 5.94 -11.39
C GLU A 184 -12.58 6.30 -10.71
N GLN A 185 -11.89 7.32 -11.22
CA GLN A 185 -10.68 7.87 -10.62
C GLN A 185 -10.44 9.30 -11.07
N LEU A 186 -9.83 10.11 -10.20
CA LEU A 186 -9.17 11.33 -10.61
C LEU A 186 -7.70 10.99 -10.90
N GLU A 187 -7.28 11.10 -12.16
CA GLU A 187 -5.89 10.94 -12.56
C GLU A 187 -5.37 12.24 -13.15
N GLN A 188 -4.24 12.72 -12.63
CA GLN A 188 -3.54 13.90 -13.14
C GLN A 188 -2.10 13.56 -13.48
N THR A 189 -1.64 14.08 -14.63
CA THR A 189 -0.30 13.84 -15.14
C THR A 189 0.38 15.17 -15.40
N TYR A 190 1.51 15.40 -14.72
CA TYR A 190 2.35 16.58 -14.85
C TYR A 190 3.62 16.20 -15.59
N SER A 191 3.63 16.46 -16.90
CA SER A 191 4.70 16.07 -17.83
C SER A 191 5.74 17.16 -18.09
N GLU A 192 5.60 18.33 -17.47
CA GLU A 192 6.53 19.44 -17.59
C GLU A 192 7.05 19.88 -16.21
N PRO A 193 8.30 20.37 -16.11
CA PRO A 193 8.79 20.96 -14.87
C PRO A 193 7.98 22.19 -14.48
N GLY A 194 7.79 22.41 -13.18
CA GLY A 194 7.01 23.55 -12.71
C GLY A 194 6.38 23.31 -11.35
N LYS A 195 5.60 24.30 -10.90
CA LYS A 195 4.82 24.23 -9.66
C LYS A 195 3.35 24.13 -10.02
N PHE A 196 2.69 23.10 -9.53
CA PHE A 196 1.30 22.79 -9.82
C PHE A 196 0.51 22.68 -8.52
N ILE A 197 -0.77 23.07 -8.59
CA ILE A 197 -1.70 22.93 -7.49
C ILE A 197 -2.94 22.21 -8.01
N LEU A 198 -3.21 21.03 -7.47
CA LEU A 198 -4.49 20.35 -7.58
C LEU A 198 -5.29 20.66 -6.32
N LYS A 199 -6.23 21.61 -6.43
CA LYS A 199 -7.27 21.84 -5.42
C LYS A 199 -8.61 21.80 -6.12
N LEU A 200 -9.43 20.80 -5.79
CA LEU A 200 -10.84 20.83 -6.16
C LEU A 200 -11.57 21.67 -5.12
N GLN A 201 -12.17 22.78 -5.58
CA GLN A 201 -13.13 23.52 -4.78
C GLN A 201 -14.43 22.70 -4.74
N CYS A 202 -15.01 22.58 -3.55
CA CYS A 202 -16.38 22.12 -3.37
C CYS A 202 -17.35 23.07 -4.07
#